data_AF-A0A7V9HJV8-F1
#
_entry.id   AF-A0A7V9HJV8-F1
#
_cell.length_a   1.000
_cell.length_b   1.000
_cell.length_c   1.000
_cell.angle_alpha   90.00
_cell.angle_beta   90.00
_cell.angle_gamma   90.00
#
_symmetry.space_group_name_H-M   'P 1'
#
loop_
_entity.id
_entity.type
_entity.pdbx_description
1 polymer ?
#
loop_
_entity_poly.entity_id
_entity_poly.type
_entity_poly.pdbx_seq_one_letter_code
_entity_poly.pdbx_strand_id
1 'polypeptide(L)' 'AAAMLSRAVAGVYKGRLVLTMPGSRNAVQLAMSKLIAPELAHLVFEVTK' A
#
# COMPACT_ATOMS: atom_id res chain seq x y z
N ALA A 1 -17.47 0.13 -10.77
CA ALA A 1 -17.66 1.41 -10.03
C ALA A 1 -16.91 1.45 -8.68
N ALA A 2 -16.89 0.38 -7.87
CA ALA A 2 -16.28 0.39 -6.53
C ALA A 2 -14.84 0.95 -6.49
N ALA A 3 -14.00 0.65 -7.49
CA ALA A 3 -12.63 1.16 -7.58
C ALA A 3 -12.54 2.69 -7.74
N MET A 4 -13.47 3.32 -8.47
CA MET A 4 -13.46 4.79 -8.70
C MET A 4 -13.86 5.58 -7.43
N LEU A 5 -14.49 4.91 -6.46
CA LEU A 5 -14.88 5.48 -5.16
C LEU A 5 -13.93 5.03 -4.03
N SER A 6 -12.98 4.14 -4.32
CA SER A 6 -12.01 3.63 -3.36
C SER A 6 -11.01 4.72 -2.98
N ARG A 7 -10.70 4.81 -1.68
CA ARG A 7 -9.65 5.66 -1.14
C ARG A 7 -8.56 4.78 -0.53
N ALA A 8 -7.37 4.86 -1.08
CA ALA A 8 -6.15 4.24 -0.56
C ALA A 8 -5.04 5.29 -0.62
N VAL A 9 -4.24 5.40 0.44
CA VAL A 9 -3.15 6.37 0.56
C VAL A 9 -1.92 5.67 1.13
N ALA A 10 -0.74 6.02 0.62
CA ALA A 10 0.56 5.53 1.06
C ALA A 10 1.44 6.72 1.45
N GLY A 11 2.29 6.55 2.45
CA GLY A 11 3.24 7.57 2.86
C GLY A 11 4.28 7.06 3.85
N VAL A 12 5.23 7.93 4.19
CA VAL A 12 6.29 7.64 5.16
C VAL A 12 6.09 8.52 6.38
N TYR A 13 6.10 7.92 7.56
CA TYR A 13 5.99 8.63 8.83
C TYR A 13 7.08 8.14 9.79
N LYS A 14 7.96 9.06 10.21
CA LYS A 14 9.09 8.78 11.13
C LYS A 14 9.96 7.58 10.69
N GLY A 15 10.34 7.53 9.41
CA GLY A 15 11.14 6.44 8.86
C GLY A 15 10.40 5.11 8.74
N ARG A 16 9.06 5.12 8.79
CA ARG A 16 8.22 3.93 8.62
C ARG A 16 7.26 4.12 7.47
N LEU A 17 7.11 3.09 6.65
CA LEU A 17 6.09 3.04 5.61
C LEU A 17 4.71 2.81 6.23
N VAL A 18 3.73 3.65 5.87
CA VAL A 18 2.34 3.56 6.29
C VAL A 18 1.46 3.48 5.04
N LEU A 19 0.64 2.44 4.96
CA LEU A 19 -0.24 2.14 3.83
C LEU A 19 -1.68 2.01 4.34
N THR A 20 -2.61 2.67 3.68
CA THR A 20 -4.05 2.62 3.97
C THR A 20 -4.80 2.13 2.74
N MET A 21 -5.79 1.27 2.95
CA MET A 21 -6.56 0.64 1.87
C MET A 21 -8.00 0.37 2.32
N PRO A 22 -8.95 0.18 1.39
CA PRO A 22 -10.33 -0.15 1.73
C PRO A 22 -10.44 -1.47 2.51
N GLY A 23 -11.37 -1.54 3.46
CA GLY A 23 -11.52 -2.70 4.36
C GLY A 23 -12.08 -3.98 3.72
N SER A 24 -12.40 -3.99 2.42
CA SER A 24 -12.88 -5.20 1.75
C SER A 24 -11.72 -6.15 1.48
N ARG A 25 -11.93 -7.46 1.69
CA ARG A 25 -10.91 -8.50 1.47
C ARG A 25 -10.35 -8.46 0.04
N ASN A 26 -11.22 -8.22 -0.94
CA ASN A 26 -10.82 -8.12 -2.34
C ASN A 26 -9.90 -6.91 -2.61
N ALA A 27 -10.15 -5.76 -1.98
CA ALA A 27 -9.29 -4.59 -2.13
C ALA A 27 -7.91 -4.82 -1.49
N VAL A 28 -7.87 -5.42 -0.30
CA VAL A 28 -6.62 -5.78 0.39
C VAL A 28 -5.83 -6.79 -0.44
N GLN A 29 -6.47 -7.84 -0.95
CA GLN A 29 -5.80 -8.87 -1.72
C GLN A 29 -5.26 -8.32 -3.05
N LEU A 30 -6.00 -7.43 -3.71
CA LEU A 30 -5.53 -6.75 -4.91
C LEU A 30 -4.32 -5.86 -4.61
N ALA A 31 -4.40 -5.01 -3.58
CA ALA A 31 -3.31 -4.11 -3.20
C ALA A 31 -2.04 -4.89 -2.81
N MET A 32 -2.19 -5.96 -2.03
CA MET A 32 -1.06 -6.78 -1.60
C MET A 32 -0.41 -7.54 -2.76
N SER A 33 -1.21 -8.19 -3.61
CA SER A 33 -0.66 -9.03 -4.69
C SER A 33 -0.12 -8.24 -5.87
N LYS A 34 -0.69 -7.07 -6.19
CA LYS A 34 -0.34 -6.31 -7.40
C LYS A 34 0.64 -5.18 -7.16
N LEU A 35 0.72 -4.64 -5.95
CA LEU A 35 1.49 -3.42 -5.66
C LEU A 35 2.42 -3.60 -4.46
N ILE A 36 1.89 -3.97 -3.29
CA ILE A 36 2.66 -3.90 -2.05
C ILE A 36 3.71 -5.00 -1.95
N ALA A 37 3.34 -6.27 -2.08
CA ALA A 37 4.28 -7.38 -1.95
C ALA A 37 5.47 -7.32 -2.94
N PRO A 38 5.27 -7.02 -4.25
CA PRO A 38 6.40 -6.96 -5.18
C PRO A 38 7.35 -5.78 -4.91
N GLU A 39 6.85 -4.62 -4.45
CA GLU A 39 7.67 -3.42 -4.24
C GLU A 39 8.11 -3.20 -2.79
N LEU A 40 7.68 -4.05 -1.85
CA LEU A 40 7.92 -3.82 -0.42
C LEU A 40 9.41 -3.67 -0.09
N ALA A 41 10.26 -4.52 -0.66
CA ALA A 41 11.71 -4.49 -0.42
C ALA A 41 12.32 -3.17 -0.92
N HIS A 42 11.93 -2.70 -2.10
CA HIS A 42 12.39 -1.43 -2.66
C HIS A 42 11.90 -0.25 -1.82
N LEU A 43 10.64 -0.25 -1.41
CA LEU A 43 10.07 0.82 -0.58
C LEU A 43 10.76 0.91 0.78
N VAL A 44 11.04 -0.22 1.43
CA VAL A 44 11.74 -0.24 2.72
C VAL A 44 13.18 0.24 2.58
N PHE A 45 13.87 -0.18 1.52
CA PHE A 45 15.22 0.29 1.22
C PHE A 45 15.26 1.82 1.05
N GLU A 46 14.36 2.38 0.25
CA GLU A 46 14.32 3.83 -0.01
C GLU A 46 13.96 4.63 1.25
N VAL A 47 13.12 4.09 2.13
CA VAL A 47 12.75 4.74 3.39
C VAL A 47 13.85 4.72 4.45
N THR A 48 14.72 3.70 4.41
CA THR A 48 15.79 3.49 5.41
C THR A 48 17.14 4.05 4.98
N LYS A 49 17.26 4.46 3.71
CA LYS A 49 18.43 5.12 3.15
C LYS A 49 18.59 6.53 3.71
#